data_AF-A0A939WPE2-F1
#
_entry.id   AF-A0A939WPE2-F1
#
_cell.length_a   1.000
_cell.length_b   1.000
_cell.length_c   1.000
_cell.angle_alpha   90.00
_cell.angle_beta   90.00
_cell.angle_gamma   90.00
#
_symmetry.space_group_name_H-M   'P 1'
#
loop_
_entity.id
_entity.type
_entity.pdbx_description
1 polymer ?
#
loop_
_entity_poly.entity_id
_entity_poly.type
_entity_poly.pdbx_seq_one_letter_code
_entity_poly.pdbx_strand_id
1 'polypeptide(L)'
;MGWITPVRNQNPWGTCWTFSALATVETQLVKTGRATTNDCDLSERNMASLHGFAGAGLNDGGNNDMAAAYLLRWEGAVSEAASPYSEPAEPKNPSVHVQKLVWIPVRNDVDDNDALKNAIMEYGAVSTCFRYSSLFEGKDGAYYCTNTQSVNHAVTVVGWDDDYPVIKFLEGKRPSSKGAWLVKNSWGKGEGDGGYLHISYCDRTFMAYPGAVFVPADPDEDYTACYGYDRLGAYLWYCDDGLHSWAAVFRSAWNEELAAVGMYVDDPPFDYVISVYTNVTLGGESPMQGGALAATKIGTVSHWGYATIHLDAPVALADHTAFSVVVENTNKDEPIMLMCCHGDDGGNYTTFTPVARRTYAKCDGIWVDTSDTDEIIDDETGKTFRGNVCLKAYTRSTAAAPSDDTPGGGDSGGNMMMWLHNEYDTDLSYATSWTFGAYANLVGANGRTLFASWLAGFDPADPEDSDLQITGFSISNGVPQISWSPRLGTNRTYTVYGAEDLSCEWREVDLSLSTPCRFFKIRVSR
;
A
#
# COMPACT_ATOMS: atom_id res chain seq x y z
N MET A 1 -26.20 -3.76 -15.43
CA MET A 1 -25.35 -2.65 -15.94
C MET A 1 -24.13 -3.13 -16.73
N GLY A 2 -23.74 -4.42 -16.66
CA GLY A 2 -22.70 -4.98 -17.55
C GLY A 2 -21.26 -4.65 -17.15
N TRP A 3 -21.04 -4.17 -15.92
CA TRP A 3 -19.72 -3.75 -15.43
C TRP A 3 -19.00 -4.81 -14.58
N ILE A 4 -19.69 -5.89 -14.23
CA ILE A 4 -19.17 -6.87 -13.27
C ILE A 4 -18.39 -7.95 -14.02
N THR A 5 -17.11 -8.09 -13.69
CA THR A 5 -16.23 -9.16 -14.19
C THR A 5 -16.69 -10.54 -13.69
N PRO A 6 -16.30 -11.64 -14.36
CA PRO A 6 -16.74 -12.98 -13.95
C PRO A 6 -16.35 -13.35 -12.51
N VAL A 7 -17.13 -14.24 -11.89
CA VAL A 7 -16.82 -14.81 -10.58
C VAL A 7 -15.52 -15.65 -10.63
N ARG A 8 -14.63 -15.43 -9.66
CA ARG A 8 -13.36 -16.13 -9.46
C ARG A 8 -13.45 -17.10 -8.26
N ASN A 9 -12.36 -17.81 -7.95
CA ASN A 9 -12.34 -18.84 -6.91
C ASN A 9 -11.13 -18.68 -5.97
N GLN A 10 -11.39 -18.39 -4.70
CA GLN A 10 -10.38 -18.19 -3.66
C GLN A 10 -9.76 -19.48 -3.13
N ASN A 11 -10.35 -20.66 -3.41
CA ASN A 11 -9.83 -21.91 -2.87
C ASN A 11 -8.35 -22.10 -3.25
N PRO A 12 -7.50 -22.55 -2.31
CA PRO A 12 -7.83 -23.09 -0.98
C PRO A 12 -7.70 -22.09 0.19
N TRP A 13 -7.58 -20.78 -0.08
CA TRP A 13 -7.15 -19.81 0.93
C TRP A 13 -8.29 -18.95 1.50
N GLY A 14 -8.05 -18.40 2.70
CA GLY A 14 -8.95 -17.47 3.41
C GLY A 14 -8.86 -16.02 2.91
N THR A 15 -8.83 -15.80 1.59
CA THR A 15 -8.49 -14.52 0.95
C THR A 15 -9.69 -13.74 0.41
N CYS A 16 -10.93 -14.10 0.77
CA CYS A 16 -12.17 -13.48 0.28
C CYS A 16 -12.17 -11.94 0.26
N TRP A 17 -11.50 -11.30 1.23
CA TRP A 17 -11.37 -9.85 1.33
C TRP A 17 -10.66 -9.22 0.12
N THR A 18 -9.65 -9.89 -0.44
CA THR A 18 -8.94 -9.42 -1.64
C THR A 18 -9.82 -9.50 -2.89
N PHE A 19 -10.55 -10.59 -3.08
CA PHE A 19 -11.54 -10.76 -4.16
C PHE A 19 -12.62 -9.68 -4.08
N SER A 20 -13.13 -9.43 -2.86
CA SER A 20 -14.18 -8.45 -2.62
C SER A 20 -13.72 -7.02 -2.96
N ALA A 21 -12.51 -6.65 -2.52
CA ALA A 21 -11.93 -5.33 -2.78
C ALA A 21 -11.58 -5.13 -4.26
N LEU A 22 -10.85 -6.07 -4.87
CA LEU A 22 -10.41 -5.97 -6.26
C LEU A 22 -11.59 -5.95 -7.25
N ALA A 23 -12.68 -6.67 -6.96
CA ALA A 23 -13.88 -6.60 -7.78
C ALA A 23 -14.47 -5.17 -7.87
N THR A 24 -14.30 -4.32 -6.84
CA THR A 24 -14.70 -2.91 -6.94
C THR A 24 -13.78 -2.11 -7.86
N VAL A 25 -12.46 -2.36 -7.80
CA VAL A 25 -11.46 -1.75 -8.69
C VAL A 25 -11.74 -2.14 -10.14
N GLU A 26 -11.96 -3.43 -10.41
CA GLU A 26 -12.32 -3.94 -11.73
C GLU A 26 -13.63 -3.32 -12.24
N THR A 27 -14.64 -3.22 -11.38
CA THR A 27 -15.92 -2.60 -11.74
C THR A 27 -15.73 -1.15 -12.15
N GLN A 28 -14.88 -0.38 -11.46
CA GLN A 28 -14.56 1.00 -11.85
C GLN A 28 -13.84 1.07 -13.20
N LEU A 29 -12.85 0.19 -13.43
CA LEU A 29 -12.14 0.13 -14.71
C LEU A 29 -13.08 -0.19 -15.88
N VAL A 30 -14.01 -1.13 -15.69
CA VAL A 30 -14.99 -1.48 -16.73
C VAL A 30 -16.02 -0.36 -16.91
N LYS A 31 -16.54 0.20 -15.83
CA LYS A 31 -17.54 1.28 -15.87
C LYS A 31 -17.01 2.54 -16.58
N THR A 32 -15.73 2.84 -16.41
CA THR A 32 -15.06 3.99 -17.05
C THR A 32 -14.52 3.68 -18.46
N GLY A 33 -14.74 2.47 -18.98
CA GLY A 33 -14.31 2.06 -20.32
C GLY A 33 -12.81 1.80 -20.46
N ARG A 34 -12.08 1.70 -19.34
CA ARG A 34 -10.64 1.43 -19.29
C ARG A 34 -10.30 -0.06 -19.39
N ALA A 35 -11.30 -0.92 -19.18
CA ALA A 35 -11.21 -2.36 -19.38
C ALA A 35 -12.56 -2.92 -19.85
N THR A 36 -12.56 -4.17 -20.30
CA THR A 36 -13.79 -4.94 -20.52
C THR A 36 -13.99 -5.95 -19.40
N THR A 37 -15.20 -6.48 -19.26
CA THR A 37 -15.46 -7.55 -18.28
C THR A 37 -14.62 -8.81 -18.51
N ASN A 38 -14.08 -9.01 -19.72
CA ASN A 38 -13.30 -10.19 -20.07
C ASN A 38 -11.79 -9.99 -19.93
N ASP A 39 -11.32 -8.75 -19.99
CA ASP A 39 -9.89 -8.42 -20.01
C ASP A 39 -9.40 -7.80 -18.68
N CYS A 40 -10.32 -7.53 -17.75
CA CYS A 40 -10.00 -7.06 -16.40
C CYS A 40 -9.94 -8.26 -15.45
N ASP A 41 -8.72 -8.56 -14.98
CA ASP A 41 -8.43 -9.63 -14.02
C ASP A 41 -7.25 -9.21 -13.13
N LEU A 42 -7.53 -8.81 -11.90
CA LEU A 42 -6.54 -8.34 -10.94
C LEU A 42 -6.15 -9.46 -9.97
N SER A 43 -4.88 -9.48 -9.54
CA SER A 43 -4.31 -10.55 -8.72
C SER A 43 -4.65 -10.41 -7.24
N GLU A 44 -5.58 -11.22 -6.77
CA GLU A 44 -5.88 -11.36 -5.34
C GLU A 44 -4.69 -11.89 -4.54
N ARG A 45 -3.92 -12.81 -5.13
CA ARG A 45 -2.79 -13.48 -4.48
C ARG A 45 -1.65 -12.54 -4.17
N ASN A 46 -1.42 -11.56 -5.03
CA ASN A 46 -0.42 -10.53 -4.86
C ASN A 46 -0.75 -9.67 -3.63
N MET A 47 -1.98 -9.15 -3.53
CA MET A 47 -2.46 -8.42 -2.35
C MET A 47 -2.43 -9.30 -1.09
N ALA A 48 -2.95 -10.54 -1.16
CA ALA A 48 -3.05 -11.44 -0.02
C ALA A 48 -1.68 -11.84 0.58
N SER A 49 -0.60 -11.76 -0.21
CA SER A 49 0.74 -12.15 0.23
C SER A 49 1.62 -10.95 0.60
N LEU A 50 1.35 -9.77 0.04
CA LEU A 50 2.22 -8.59 0.14
C LEU A 50 1.57 -7.42 0.89
N HIS A 51 0.44 -7.64 1.57
CA HIS A 51 -0.26 -6.62 2.35
C HIS A 51 0.59 -5.96 3.46
N GLY A 52 1.64 -6.62 3.94
CA GLY A 52 2.65 -6.05 4.85
C GLY A 52 2.32 -6.13 6.34
N PHE A 53 1.13 -6.59 6.73
CA PHE A 53 0.73 -6.81 8.11
C PHE A 53 1.41 -8.06 8.67
N ALA A 54 2.01 -7.97 9.86
CA ALA A 54 2.69 -9.11 10.48
C ALA A 54 1.66 -10.17 10.92
N GLY A 55 2.03 -11.44 10.97
CA GLY A 55 1.16 -12.48 11.53
C GLY A 55 -0.10 -12.84 10.72
N ALA A 56 -0.44 -12.11 9.65
CA ALA A 56 -1.55 -12.42 8.75
C ALA A 56 -1.07 -13.19 7.52
N GLY A 57 -1.17 -14.52 7.59
CA GLY A 57 -1.01 -15.41 6.45
C GLY A 57 -2.28 -15.54 5.61
N LEU A 58 -2.19 -16.37 4.58
CA LEU A 58 -3.24 -16.54 3.57
C LEU A 58 -4.58 -17.08 4.10
N ASN A 59 -4.57 -17.69 5.27
CA ASN A 59 -5.76 -18.30 5.89
C ASN A 59 -6.30 -17.50 7.07
N ASP A 60 -5.64 -16.41 7.46
CA ASP A 60 -5.99 -15.64 8.66
C ASP A 60 -7.08 -14.59 8.38
N GLY A 61 -7.46 -14.43 7.11
CA GLY A 61 -8.47 -13.47 6.69
C GLY A 61 -7.87 -12.10 6.40
N GLY A 62 -8.74 -11.09 6.40
CA GLY A 62 -8.40 -9.70 6.17
C GLY A 62 -9.67 -8.86 6.00
N ASN A 63 -9.51 -7.56 5.77
CA ASN A 63 -10.61 -6.61 5.72
C ASN A 63 -10.35 -5.49 4.70
N ASN A 64 -11.31 -4.57 4.57
CA ASN A 64 -11.21 -3.45 3.65
C ASN A 64 -10.08 -2.46 4.03
N ASP A 65 -9.70 -2.35 5.30
CA ASP A 65 -8.60 -1.49 5.75
C ASP A 65 -7.24 -2.02 5.27
N MET A 66 -7.03 -3.34 5.35
CA MET A 66 -5.84 -4.00 4.80
C MET A 66 -5.76 -3.83 3.28
N ALA A 67 -6.91 -3.93 2.59
CA ALA A 67 -6.98 -3.66 1.15
C ALA A 67 -6.67 -2.20 0.83
N ALA A 68 -7.19 -1.26 1.61
CA ALA A 68 -6.92 0.17 1.48
C ALA A 68 -5.42 0.47 1.64
N ALA A 69 -4.79 -0.07 2.69
CA ALA A 69 -3.36 0.09 2.93
C ALA A 69 -2.52 -0.37 1.73
N TYR A 70 -2.86 -1.52 1.16
CA TYR A 70 -2.15 -2.10 0.02
C TYR A 70 -2.32 -1.30 -1.27
N LEU A 71 -3.57 -0.95 -1.60
CA LEU A 71 -3.93 -0.30 -2.85
C LEU A 71 -3.50 1.18 -2.87
N LEU A 72 -3.65 1.91 -1.76
CA LEU A 72 -3.36 3.34 -1.69
C LEU A 72 -1.86 3.65 -1.56
N ARG A 73 -1.02 2.67 -1.22
CA ARG A 73 0.45 2.81 -1.26
C ARG A 73 1.09 2.34 -2.57
N TRP A 74 0.27 2.02 -3.56
CA TRP A 74 0.67 1.58 -4.90
C TRP A 74 1.59 0.35 -4.92
N GLU A 75 1.43 -0.58 -3.99
CA GLU A 75 2.03 -1.91 -4.14
C GLU A 75 1.23 -2.79 -5.12
N GLY A 76 -0.03 -2.43 -5.37
CA GLY A 76 -0.88 -2.97 -6.42
C GLY A 76 -1.93 -1.95 -6.86
N ALA A 77 -2.91 -2.33 -7.68
CA ALA A 77 -3.22 -3.69 -8.11
C ALA A 77 -2.38 -4.16 -9.31
N VAL A 78 -2.04 -5.43 -9.31
CA VAL A 78 -1.28 -6.13 -10.36
C VAL A 78 -2.24 -7.04 -11.12
N SER A 79 -2.04 -7.25 -12.42
CA SER A 79 -2.86 -8.21 -13.19
C SER A 79 -2.65 -9.65 -12.73
N GLU A 80 -3.69 -10.47 -12.77
CA GLU A 80 -3.63 -11.91 -12.49
C GLU A 80 -2.60 -12.63 -13.38
N ALA A 81 -2.48 -12.24 -14.65
CA ALA A 81 -1.48 -12.80 -15.56
C ALA A 81 -0.02 -12.59 -15.10
N ALA A 82 0.25 -11.48 -14.40
CA ALA A 82 1.59 -11.14 -13.91
C ALA A 82 1.92 -11.76 -12.54
N SER A 83 0.89 -12.08 -11.74
CA SER A 83 1.03 -12.74 -10.45
C SER A 83 -0.14 -13.72 -10.24
N PRO A 84 -0.11 -14.91 -10.84
CA PRO A 84 -1.26 -15.83 -10.81
C PRO A 84 -1.62 -16.31 -9.41
N TYR A 85 -2.91 -16.55 -9.18
CA TYR A 85 -3.46 -16.98 -7.90
C TYR A 85 -2.92 -18.33 -7.42
N SER A 86 -2.59 -19.21 -8.36
CA SER A 86 -2.05 -20.55 -8.09
C SER A 86 -0.60 -20.54 -7.62
N GLU A 87 0.13 -19.44 -7.78
CA GLU A 87 1.56 -19.36 -7.53
C GLU A 87 1.88 -18.52 -6.28
N PRO A 88 3.07 -18.68 -5.68
CA PRO A 88 3.60 -17.71 -4.73
C PRO A 88 3.70 -16.33 -5.40
N ALA A 89 3.18 -15.30 -4.71
CA ALA A 89 3.31 -13.93 -5.20
C ALA A 89 4.69 -13.35 -4.91
N GLU A 90 5.20 -12.60 -5.87
CA GLU A 90 6.39 -11.77 -5.75
C GLU A 90 6.01 -10.30 -5.94
N PRO A 91 6.78 -9.34 -5.41
CA PRO A 91 6.59 -7.92 -5.70
C PRO A 91 6.61 -7.66 -7.22
N LYS A 92 5.66 -6.86 -7.69
CA LYS A 92 5.51 -6.46 -9.09
C LYS A 92 5.14 -4.98 -9.17
N ASN A 93 5.43 -4.37 -10.32
CA ASN A 93 4.92 -3.04 -10.59
C ASN A 93 3.40 -3.09 -10.71
N PRO A 94 2.67 -2.20 -10.02
CA PRO A 94 1.22 -2.11 -10.16
C PRO A 94 0.84 -1.76 -11.61
N SER A 95 -0.20 -2.41 -12.11
CA SER A 95 -0.86 -2.04 -13.37
C SER A 95 -1.94 -0.97 -13.18
N VAL A 96 -2.38 -0.77 -11.93
CA VAL A 96 -3.46 0.13 -11.56
C VAL A 96 -3.11 0.81 -10.25
N HIS A 97 -3.11 2.13 -10.23
CA HIS A 97 -2.98 2.92 -9.02
C HIS A 97 -4.38 3.27 -8.50
N VAL A 98 -4.67 2.99 -7.24
CA VAL A 98 -5.90 3.44 -6.57
C VAL A 98 -5.62 4.79 -5.90
N GLN A 99 -6.54 5.74 -6.05
CA GLN A 99 -6.37 7.11 -5.58
C GLN A 99 -7.60 7.71 -4.89
N LYS A 100 -8.71 6.97 -4.85
CA LYS A 100 -9.87 7.32 -4.04
C LYS A 100 -10.44 6.08 -3.38
N LEU A 101 -10.81 6.23 -2.11
CA LEU A 101 -11.53 5.24 -1.32
C LEU A 101 -12.81 5.91 -0.82
N VAL A 102 -13.94 5.23 -0.96
CA VAL A 102 -15.21 5.66 -0.38
C VAL A 102 -15.70 4.59 0.56
N TRP A 103 -15.85 4.97 1.83
CA TRP A 103 -16.50 4.14 2.84
C TRP A 103 -18.00 4.33 2.80
N ILE A 104 -18.74 3.24 2.89
CA ILE A 104 -20.20 3.21 2.95
C ILE A 104 -20.59 2.84 4.38
N PRO A 105 -21.44 3.64 5.06
CA PRO A 105 -21.80 3.38 6.44
C PRO A 105 -22.45 2.01 6.62
N VAL A 106 -22.30 1.47 7.83
CA VAL A 106 -23.01 0.25 8.25
C VAL A 106 -24.52 0.45 8.18
N ARG A 107 -25.25 -0.64 8.03
CA ARG A 107 -26.72 -0.61 8.08
C ARG A 107 -27.17 -0.67 9.53
N ASN A 108 -28.01 0.27 9.96
CA ASN A 108 -28.55 0.29 11.30
C ASN A 108 -29.70 -0.70 11.49
N ASP A 109 -30.47 -0.96 10.43
CA ASP A 109 -31.57 -1.92 10.43
C ASP A 109 -31.86 -2.49 9.03
N VAL A 110 -33.00 -3.18 8.89
CA VAL A 110 -33.39 -3.88 7.66
C VAL A 110 -33.86 -2.94 6.54
N ASP A 111 -34.28 -1.73 6.88
CA ASP A 111 -34.80 -0.72 5.95
C ASP A 111 -33.73 0.33 5.60
N ASP A 112 -32.66 0.43 6.40
CA ASP A 112 -31.46 1.23 6.12
C ASP A 112 -30.66 0.67 4.94
N ASN A 113 -31.14 0.96 3.73
CA ASN A 113 -30.61 0.43 2.47
C ASN A 113 -30.16 1.53 1.50
N ASP A 114 -30.55 2.78 1.74
CA ASP A 114 -30.40 3.87 0.78
C ASP A 114 -28.94 4.20 0.48
N ALA A 115 -28.08 4.26 1.51
CA ALA A 115 -26.66 4.55 1.34
C ALA A 115 -25.97 3.49 0.44
N LEU A 116 -26.26 2.20 0.67
CA LEU A 116 -25.70 1.11 -0.14
C LEU A 116 -26.28 1.10 -1.56
N LYS A 117 -27.59 1.31 -1.73
CA LYS A 117 -28.22 1.40 -3.06
C LYS A 117 -27.64 2.56 -3.87
N ASN A 118 -27.49 3.73 -3.26
CA ASN A 118 -26.89 4.90 -3.90
C ASN A 118 -25.43 4.62 -4.30
N ALA A 119 -24.65 3.98 -3.42
CA ALA A 119 -23.28 3.59 -3.73
C ALA A 119 -23.21 2.58 -4.88
N ILE A 120 -24.11 1.61 -4.97
CA ILE A 120 -24.18 0.67 -6.10
C ILE A 120 -24.57 1.39 -7.39
N MET A 121 -25.50 2.35 -7.34
CA MET A 121 -25.87 3.15 -8.52
C MET A 121 -24.70 4.02 -9.01
N GLU A 122 -23.97 4.63 -8.08
CA GLU A 122 -22.86 5.53 -8.39
C GLU A 122 -21.59 4.78 -8.78
N TYR A 123 -21.24 3.71 -8.07
CA TYR A 123 -19.97 3.00 -8.21
C TYR A 123 -20.09 1.59 -8.80
N GLY A 124 -21.30 1.08 -9.02
CA GLY A 124 -21.55 -0.23 -9.61
C GLY A 124 -21.35 -1.41 -8.66
N ALA A 125 -20.42 -1.30 -7.71
CA ALA A 125 -20.06 -2.38 -6.79
C ALA A 125 -19.52 -1.83 -5.46
N VAL A 126 -19.82 -2.53 -4.36
CA VAL A 126 -19.34 -2.20 -3.00
C VAL A 126 -18.80 -3.46 -2.33
N SER A 127 -17.56 -3.42 -1.85
CA SER A 127 -16.97 -4.48 -1.04
C SER A 127 -17.61 -4.48 0.35
N THR A 128 -18.05 -5.64 0.84
CA THR A 128 -18.64 -5.77 2.18
C THR A 128 -18.36 -7.14 2.79
N CYS A 129 -18.91 -7.38 3.98
CA CYS A 129 -18.80 -8.65 4.69
C CYS A 129 -20.14 -9.08 5.29
N PHE A 130 -20.24 -10.37 5.56
CA PHE A 130 -21.33 -10.97 6.33
C PHE A 130 -20.85 -12.24 7.02
N ARG A 131 -21.71 -12.82 7.86
CA ARG A 131 -21.50 -14.18 8.38
C ARG A 131 -22.03 -15.17 7.37
N TYR A 132 -21.18 -16.03 6.85
CA TYR A 132 -21.57 -17.21 6.09
C TYR A 132 -21.55 -18.49 6.96
N SER A 133 -22.62 -19.28 6.81
CA SER A 133 -22.67 -20.70 7.17
C SER A 133 -23.69 -21.39 6.29
N SER A 134 -23.31 -22.54 5.70
CA SER A 134 -24.20 -23.34 4.84
C SER A 134 -25.51 -23.77 5.52
N LEU A 135 -25.60 -23.70 6.86
CA LEU A 135 -26.83 -23.94 7.62
C LEU A 135 -27.95 -22.90 7.36
N PHE A 136 -27.64 -21.78 6.72
CA PHE A 136 -28.57 -20.69 6.43
C PHE A 136 -28.81 -20.48 4.93
N GLU A 137 -28.15 -21.27 4.09
CA GLU A 137 -28.31 -21.19 2.64
C GLU A 137 -29.53 -22.01 2.18
N GLY A 138 -30.37 -21.38 1.37
CA GLY A 138 -31.50 -21.98 0.67
C GLY A 138 -31.11 -22.44 -0.73
N LYS A 139 -32.10 -22.48 -1.63
CA LYS A 139 -31.83 -22.84 -3.04
C LYS A 139 -31.23 -21.65 -3.78
N ASP A 140 -30.42 -21.95 -4.80
CA ASP A 140 -29.89 -20.97 -5.77
C ASP A 140 -29.22 -19.77 -5.08
N GLY A 141 -28.42 -20.03 -4.03
CA GLY A 141 -27.67 -19.01 -3.30
C GLY A 141 -28.50 -18.05 -2.44
N ALA A 142 -29.80 -18.31 -2.22
CA ALA A 142 -30.63 -17.49 -1.34
C ALA A 142 -30.20 -17.65 0.13
N TYR A 143 -29.75 -16.57 0.77
CA TYR A 143 -29.10 -16.64 2.08
C TYR A 143 -29.78 -15.72 3.11
N TYR A 144 -30.03 -16.25 4.30
CA TYR A 144 -30.49 -15.43 5.44
C TYR A 144 -30.02 -16.00 6.77
N CYS A 145 -29.04 -15.34 7.39
CA CYS A 145 -28.57 -15.64 8.73
C CYS A 145 -29.42 -14.91 9.79
N THR A 146 -30.06 -15.69 10.66
CA THR A 146 -30.81 -15.16 11.82
C THR A 146 -29.92 -14.90 13.04
N ASN A 147 -28.66 -15.35 13.00
CA ASN A 147 -27.72 -15.21 14.11
C ASN A 147 -27.00 -13.85 14.06
N THR A 148 -26.37 -13.46 15.17
CA THR A 148 -25.57 -12.22 15.31
C THR A 148 -24.11 -12.54 15.65
N GLN A 149 -23.59 -13.65 15.12
CA GLN A 149 -22.18 -14.03 15.28
C GLN A 149 -21.28 -13.15 14.41
N SER A 150 -20.01 -13.01 14.82
CA SER A 150 -19.00 -12.23 14.09
C SER A 150 -18.87 -12.68 12.63
N VAL A 151 -18.76 -11.72 11.71
CA VAL A 151 -18.59 -11.97 10.26
C VAL A 151 -17.36 -12.84 9.98
N ASN A 152 -17.39 -13.57 8.87
CA ASN A 152 -16.30 -14.47 8.47
C ASN A 152 -16.09 -14.55 6.96
N HIS A 153 -16.82 -13.76 6.17
CA HIS A 153 -16.73 -13.80 4.72
C HIS A 153 -16.95 -12.41 4.11
N ALA A 154 -16.13 -12.07 3.12
CA ALA A 154 -16.21 -10.83 2.37
C ALA A 154 -16.71 -11.08 0.94
N VAL A 155 -17.58 -10.21 0.43
CA VAL A 155 -18.23 -10.30 -0.87
C VAL A 155 -18.49 -8.92 -1.46
N THR A 156 -18.66 -8.85 -2.77
CA THR A 156 -18.98 -7.59 -3.45
C THR A 156 -20.47 -7.50 -3.73
N VAL A 157 -21.15 -6.49 -3.20
CA VAL A 157 -22.55 -6.17 -3.54
C VAL A 157 -22.57 -5.49 -4.90
N VAL A 158 -23.37 -6.02 -5.82
CA VAL A 158 -23.41 -5.57 -7.22
C VAL A 158 -24.82 -5.22 -7.70
N GLY A 159 -25.81 -5.31 -6.82
CA GLY A 159 -27.20 -5.04 -7.13
C GLY A 159 -28.12 -5.43 -5.99
N TRP A 160 -29.42 -5.28 -6.24
CA TRP A 160 -30.47 -5.67 -5.31
C TRP A 160 -31.78 -5.95 -6.07
N ASP A 161 -32.71 -6.61 -5.39
CA ASP A 161 -34.08 -6.82 -5.85
C ASP A 161 -35.02 -6.66 -4.64
N ASP A 162 -35.80 -5.58 -4.62
CA ASP A 162 -36.75 -5.26 -3.54
C ASP A 162 -37.91 -6.26 -3.45
N ASP A 163 -38.18 -6.98 -4.55
CA ASP A 163 -39.25 -7.97 -4.65
C ASP A 163 -38.76 -9.42 -4.52
N TYR A 164 -37.47 -9.64 -4.19
CA TYR A 164 -36.90 -10.98 -4.08
C TYR A 164 -37.73 -11.84 -3.10
N PRO A 165 -38.28 -12.98 -3.56
CA PRO A 165 -39.36 -13.64 -2.85
C PRO A 165 -38.87 -14.46 -1.66
N VAL A 166 -39.56 -14.31 -0.52
CA VAL A 166 -39.24 -15.01 0.75
C VAL A 166 -39.18 -16.54 0.62
N ILE A 167 -39.88 -17.10 -0.37
CA ILE A 167 -39.96 -18.55 -0.59
C ILE A 167 -38.63 -19.16 -1.05
N LYS A 168 -37.73 -18.37 -1.65
CA LYS A 168 -36.41 -18.85 -2.11
C LYS A 168 -35.45 -19.14 -0.95
N PHE A 169 -35.60 -18.46 0.18
CA PHE A 169 -34.80 -18.70 1.38
C PHE A 169 -35.17 -20.04 2.04
N LEU A 170 -34.22 -20.56 2.82
CA LEU A 170 -34.31 -21.86 3.47
C LEU A 170 -35.64 -22.03 4.25
N GLU A 171 -36.32 -23.15 4.01
CA GLU A 171 -37.57 -23.47 4.69
C GLU A 171 -37.36 -23.54 6.21
N GLY A 172 -38.29 -22.95 6.97
CA GLY A 172 -38.17 -22.81 8.42
C GLY A 172 -37.27 -21.65 8.89
N LYS A 173 -36.54 -20.98 7.98
CA LYS A 173 -35.72 -19.79 8.26
C LYS A 173 -35.94 -18.70 7.22
N ARG A 174 -37.21 -18.38 6.93
CA ARG A 174 -37.55 -17.33 5.95
C ARG A 174 -37.53 -15.94 6.60
N PRO A 175 -37.10 -14.90 5.88
CA PRO A 175 -37.15 -13.53 6.38
C PRO A 175 -38.59 -13.02 6.52
N SER A 176 -38.76 -11.96 7.31
CA SER A 176 -40.06 -11.33 7.58
C SER A 176 -40.61 -10.52 6.40
N SER A 177 -39.74 -10.05 5.51
CA SER A 177 -40.08 -9.25 4.34
C SER A 177 -39.34 -9.76 3.10
N LYS A 178 -39.85 -9.37 1.92
CA LYS A 178 -39.14 -9.54 0.65
C LYS A 178 -37.91 -8.64 0.60
N GLY A 179 -37.05 -8.90 -0.37
CA GLY A 179 -35.90 -8.06 -0.66
C GLY A 179 -34.58 -8.78 -0.43
N ALA A 180 -33.66 -8.65 -1.38
CA ALA A 180 -32.34 -9.20 -1.26
C ALA A 180 -31.28 -8.36 -1.99
N TRP A 181 -30.08 -8.37 -1.42
CA TRP A 181 -28.85 -7.94 -2.06
C TRP A 181 -28.35 -9.03 -3.00
N LEU A 182 -27.94 -8.64 -4.20
CA LEU A 182 -27.20 -9.51 -5.12
C LEU A 182 -25.70 -9.31 -4.88
N VAL A 183 -25.02 -10.37 -4.47
CA VAL A 183 -23.58 -10.32 -4.17
C VAL A 183 -22.78 -11.26 -5.06
N LYS A 184 -21.67 -10.76 -5.62
CA LYS A 184 -20.64 -11.53 -6.32
C LYS A 184 -19.77 -12.22 -5.27
N ASN A 185 -19.75 -13.55 -5.29
CA ASN A 185 -18.96 -14.36 -4.39
C ASN A 185 -17.60 -14.71 -5.00
N SER A 186 -16.76 -15.43 -4.24
CA SER A 186 -15.39 -15.82 -4.59
C SER A 186 -15.16 -17.33 -4.49
N TRP A 187 -16.19 -18.16 -4.67
CA TRP A 187 -16.07 -19.64 -4.60
C TRP A 187 -16.20 -20.33 -5.97
N GLY A 188 -16.15 -19.56 -7.05
CA GLY A 188 -16.36 -20.05 -8.41
C GLY A 188 -17.83 -20.10 -8.82
N LYS A 189 -18.06 -20.27 -10.12
CA LYS A 189 -19.38 -20.20 -10.77
C LYS A 189 -20.33 -21.35 -10.41
N GLY A 190 -19.81 -22.43 -9.81
CA GLY A 190 -20.59 -23.61 -9.43
C GLY A 190 -21.35 -23.45 -8.10
N GLU A 191 -21.04 -22.41 -7.33
CA GLU A 191 -21.64 -22.15 -6.02
C GLU A 191 -22.77 -21.11 -6.15
N GLY A 192 -23.84 -21.26 -5.36
CA GLY A 192 -25.00 -20.35 -5.39
C GLY A 192 -25.70 -20.31 -6.75
N ASP A 193 -26.06 -19.11 -7.21
CA ASP A 193 -26.64 -18.85 -8.53
C ASP A 193 -25.56 -18.35 -9.50
N GLY A 194 -24.80 -19.27 -10.10
CA GLY A 194 -23.73 -18.93 -11.04
C GLY A 194 -22.52 -18.23 -10.40
N GLY A 195 -22.29 -18.45 -9.11
CA GLY A 195 -21.27 -17.77 -8.30
C GLY A 195 -21.78 -16.54 -7.54
N TYR A 196 -23.09 -16.27 -7.57
CA TYR A 196 -23.74 -15.18 -6.85
C TYR A 196 -24.59 -15.70 -5.69
N LEU A 197 -24.74 -14.88 -4.66
CA LEU A 197 -25.69 -15.12 -3.56
C LEU A 197 -26.72 -14.01 -3.51
N HIS A 198 -27.91 -14.34 -3.02
CA HIS A 198 -29.01 -13.41 -2.76
C HIS A 198 -29.21 -13.29 -1.25
N ILE A 199 -28.61 -12.26 -0.63
CA ILE A 199 -28.63 -12.08 0.82
C ILE A 199 -29.86 -11.24 1.21
N SER A 200 -30.72 -11.79 2.07
CA SER A 200 -31.91 -11.07 2.55
C SER A 200 -31.55 -9.72 3.17
N TYR A 201 -32.37 -8.68 2.93
CA TYR A 201 -32.26 -7.41 3.67
C TYR A 201 -32.38 -7.58 5.18
N CYS A 202 -33.05 -8.65 5.63
CA CYS A 202 -33.22 -8.97 7.04
C CYS A 202 -31.97 -9.60 7.68
N ASP A 203 -30.93 -9.94 6.92
CA ASP A 203 -29.70 -10.50 7.47
C ASP A 203 -29.03 -9.52 8.44
N ARG A 204 -28.77 -9.98 9.66
CA ARG A 204 -28.27 -9.13 10.76
C ARG A 204 -26.76 -8.98 10.78
N THR A 205 -26.05 -9.73 9.95
CA THR A 205 -24.58 -9.73 9.90
C THR A 205 -24.06 -9.06 8.64
N PHE A 206 -24.91 -8.91 7.63
CA PHE A 206 -24.58 -8.21 6.40
C PHE A 206 -24.29 -6.73 6.67
N MET A 207 -23.15 -6.25 6.19
CA MET A 207 -22.66 -4.89 6.47
C MET A 207 -22.51 -4.58 7.97
N ALA A 208 -22.08 -5.57 8.77
CA ALA A 208 -21.70 -5.32 10.18
C ALA A 208 -20.47 -4.40 10.31
N TYR A 209 -19.73 -4.21 9.21
CA TYR A 209 -18.64 -3.24 9.08
C TYR A 209 -18.85 -2.39 7.82
N PRO A 210 -18.27 -1.18 7.76
CA PRO A 210 -18.40 -0.30 6.61
C PRO A 210 -18.07 -0.98 5.29
N GLY A 211 -18.90 -0.72 4.29
CA GLY A 211 -18.60 -1.12 2.91
C GLY A 211 -17.50 -0.24 2.32
N ALA A 212 -16.84 -0.69 1.26
CA ALA A 212 -15.76 0.06 0.61
C ALA A 212 -15.88 0.06 -0.91
N VAL A 213 -15.52 1.18 -1.52
CA VAL A 213 -15.29 1.32 -2.96
C VAL A 213 -13.89 1.83 -3.20
N PHE A 214 -13.10 1.07 -3.95
CA PHE A 214 -11.75 1.46 -4.37
C PHE A 214 -11.78 1.97 -5.81
N VAL A 215 -11.36 3.22 -6.01
CA VAL A 215 -11.44 3.91 -7.30
C VAL A 215 -10.02 4.13 -7.86
N PRO A 216 -9.71 3.54 -9.04
CA PRO A 216 -8.47 3.82 -9.76
C PRO A 216 -8.27 5.30 -10.06
N ALA A 217 -7.02 5.74 -10.07
CA ALA A 217 -6.57 7.03 -10.60
C ALA A 217 -7.11 7.26 -12.00
N ASP A 218 -7.51 8.48 -12.34
CA ASP A 218 -7.93 8.82 -13.70
C ASP A 218 -6.76 8.64 -14.70
N PRO A 219 -7.01 8.28 -15.96
CA PRO A 219 -5.94 8.06 -16.94
C PRO A 219 -5.05 9.27 -17.19
N ASP A 220 -5.59 10.48 -16.97
CA ASP A 220 -4.86 11.74 -17.12
C ASP A 220 -3.95 12.04 -15.91
N GLU A 221 -4.02 11.23 -14.84
CA GLU A 221 -3.12 11.28 -13.69
C GLU A 221 -1.86 10.46 -13.97
N ASP A 222 -0.81 11.13 -14.42
CA ASP A 222 0.46 10.56 -14.87
C ASP A 222 1.55 10.52 -13.78
N TYR A 223 1.14 10.45 -12.52
CA TYR A 223 2.08 10.45 -11.40
C TYR A 223 3.05 9.26 -11.47
N THR A 224 4.33 9.56 -11.30
CA THR A 224 5.44 8.60 -11.38
C THR A 224 5.92 8.16 -9.99
N ALA A 225 5.58 8.89 -8.93
CA ALA A 225 5.92 8.52 -7.57
C ALA A 225 4.84 8.91 -6.55
N CYS A 226 4.82 8.14 -5.46
CA CYS A 226 3.94 8.32 -4.31
C CYS A 226 4.78 8.27 -3.03
N TYR A 227 4.92 9.41 -2.36
CA TYR A 227 5.60 9.51 -1.07
C TYR A 227 4.59 9.34 0.06
N GLY A 228 4.95 8.60 1.10
CA GLY A 228 4.11 8.36 2.27
C GLY A 228 4.88 7.63 3.37
N TYR A 229 4.39 7.74 4.60
CA TYR A 229 4.95 7.06 5.78
C TYR A 229 3.99 6.02 6.38
N ASP A 230 2.83 5.84 5.75
CA ASP A 230 1.66 5.10 6.21
C ASP A 230 1.52 3.72 5.55
N ARG A 231 2.55 2.89 5.65
CA ARG A 231 2.60 1.59 4.97
C ARG A 231 1.43 0.67 5.30
N LEU A 232 1.00 0.67 6.57
CA LEU A 232 -0.12 -0.15 7.05
C LEU A 232 -1.47 0.58 6.96
N GLY A 233 -1.52 1.69 6.23
CA GLY A 233 -2.73 2.47 6.06
C GLY A 233 -3.15 3.18 7.33
N ALA A 234 -4.45 3.47 7.39
CA ALA A 234 -5.02 4.38 8.37
C ALA A 234 -5.58 3.64 9.58
N TYR A 235 -5.13 4.06 10.76
CA TYR A 235 -5.70 3.81 12.07
C TYR A 235 -6.14 5.15 12.66
N LEU A 236 -7.20 5.13 13.46
CA LEU A 236 -7.79 6.32 14.05
C LEU A 236 -6.98 6.77 15.27
N TRP A 237 -6.49 8.01 15.24
CA TRP A 237 -5.85 8.70 16.35
C TRP A 237 -6.66 9.94 16.73
N TYR A 238 -6.90 10.14 18.03
CA TYR A 238 -7.62 11.29 18.56
C TYR A 238 -6.72 12.16 19.44
N CYS A 239 -6.90 13.47 19.36
CA CYS A 239 -6.24 14.43 20.24
C CYS A 239 -7.27 15.47 20.67
N ASP A 240 -7.54 15.53 21.98
CA ASP A 240 -8.54 16.44 22.58
C ASP A 240 -8.17 17.94 22.48
N ASP A 241 -6.90 18.26 22.24
CA ASP A 241 -6.36 19.62 22.40
C ASP A 241 -6.42 20.47 21.11
N GLY A 242 -7.58 20.45 20.46
CA GLY A 242 -7.83 21.28 19.27
C GLY A 242 -6.94 20.92 18.09
N LEU A 243 -6.76 19.62 17.82
CA LEU A 243 -6.06 19.16 16.64
C LEU A 243 -6.83 19.59 15.38
N HIS A 244 -6.32 20.61 14.69
CA HIS A 244 -6.85 21.07 13.40
C HIS A 244 -5.82 20.98 12.29
N SER A 245 -4.54 20.69 12.59
CA SER A 245 -3.50 20.67 11.58
C SER A 245 -2.52 19.53 11.76
N TRP A 246 -2.09 18.95 10.65
CA TRP A 246 -1.07 17.91 10.59
C TRP A 246 -0.21 18.08 9.35
N ALA A 247 0.94 17.43 9.33
CA ALA A 247 1.89 17.56 8.24
C ALA A 247 2.75 16.32 8.06
N ALA A 248 3.31 16.21 6.86
CA ALA A 248 4.39 15.29 6.54
C ALA A 248 5.52 16.03 5.82
N VAL A 249 6.76 15.69 6.15
CA VAL A 249 7.99 16.19 5.55
C VAL A 249 8.61 15.07 4.75
N PHE A 250 8.70 15.27 3.44
CA PHE A 250 9.25 14.32 2.49
C PHE A 250 10.60 14.81 1.95
N ARG A 251 11.28 13.93 1.23
CA ARG A 251 12.46 14.26 0.44
C ARG A 251 12.23 13.79 -0.99
N SER A 252 12.36 14.69 -1.95
CA SER A 252 12.26 14.33 -3.37
C SER A 252 13.34 13.31 -3.75
N ALA A 253 12.98 12.42 -4.66
CA ALA A 253 13.94 11.45 -5.19
C ALA A 253 14.78 12.06 -6.30
N TRP A 254 14.21 12.96 -7.10
CA TRP A 254 14.80 13.56 -8.31
C TRP A 254 14.28 14.99 -8.52
N ASN A 255 14.65 15.60 -9.65
CA ASN A 255 13.94 16.77 -10.16
C ASN A 255 12.54 16.36 -10.64
N GLU A 256 11.51 16.79 -9.91
CA GLU A 256 10.14 16.35 -10.11
C GLU A 256 9.15 17.47 -9.76
N GLU A 257 7.88 17.24 -10.07
CA GLU A 257 6.81 18.16 -9.75
C GLU A 257 5.80 17.50 -8.83
N LEU A 258 5.58 18.07 -7.64
CA LEU A 258 4.44 17.71 -6.78
C LEU A 258 3.16 18.23 -7.41
N ALA A 259 2.26 17.33 -7.75
CA ALA A 259 1.03 17.65 -8.48
C ALA A 259 -0.24 17.40 -7.66
N ALA A 260 -0.20 16.45 -6.71
CA ALA A 260 -1.34 16.20 -5.83
C ALA A 260 -0.92 15.75 -4.43
N VAL A 261 -1.86 15.88 -3.50
CA VAL A 261 -1.76 15.46 -2.11
C VAL A 261 -2.88 14.47 -1.83
N GLY A 262 -2.56 13.37 -1.19
CA GLY A 262 -3.55 12.36 -0.83
C GLY A 262 -3.74 12.25 0.67
N MET A 263 -4.98 12.25 1.14
CA MET A 263 -5.30 12.19 2.56
C MET A 263 -6.58 11.42 2.84
N TYR A 264 -6.64 10.83 4.04
CA TYR A 264 -7.89 10.27 4.55
C TYR A 264 -8.79 11.37 5.13
N VAL A 265 -10.10 11.14 5.05
CA VAL A 265 -11.17 12.00 5.57
C VAL A 265 -12.15 11.10 6.31
N ASP A 266 -12.27 11.28 7.62
CA ASP A 266 -13.14 10.45 8.48
C ASP A 266 -14.57 11.00 8.59
N ASP A 267 -14.73 12.31 8.73
CA ASP A 267 -16.04 12.93 8.97
C ASP A 267 -16.30 14.05 7.94
N PRO A 268 -16.91 13.72 6.78
CA PRO A 268 -17.26 14.70 5.75
C PRO A 268 -18.54 15.50 6.12
N PRO A 269 -18.70 16.74 5.62
CA PRO A 269 -17.79 17.46 4.74
C PRO A 269 -16.55 17.94 5.50
N PHE A 270 -15.40 17.80 4.84
CA PHE A 270 -14.11 18.20 5.37
C PHE A 270 -13.55 19.35 4.55
N ASP A 271 -13.61 20.56 5.09
CA ASP A 271 -13.01 21.74 4.45
C ASP A 271 -11.54 21.81 4.86
N TYR A 272 -10.68 22.01 3.87
CA TYR A 272 -9.24 21.98 4.07
C TYR A 272 -8.53 23.20 3.49
N VAL A 273 -7.41 23.53 4.11
CA VAL A 273 -6.31 24.29 3.51
C VAL A 273 -5.08 23.39 3.49
N ILE A 274 -4.56 23.16 2.29
CA ILE A 274 -3.27 22.48 2.07
C ILE A 274 -2.23 23.55 1.76
N SER A 275 -1.11 23.52 2.47
CA SER A 275 0.05 24.38 2.23
C SER A 275 1.29 23.52 1.96
N VAL A 276 1.99 23.81 0.87
CA VAL A 276 3.24 23.14 0.49
C VAL A 276 4.42 24.06 0.76
N TYR A 277 5.40 23.60 1.53
CA TYR A 277 6.65 24.32 1.77
C TYR A 277 7.82 23.58 1.11
N THR A 278 8.71 24.31 0.45
CA THR A 278 9.93 23.75 -0.17
C THR A 278 11.18 24.16 0.60
N ASN A 279 12.26 23.40 0.45
CA ASN A 279 13.55 23.63 1.13
C ASN A 279 13.44 23.64 2.65
N VAL A 280 12.54 22.84 3.22
CA VAL A 280 12.41 22.69 4.67
C VAL A 280 13.58 21.90 5.24
N THR A 281 13.84 22.05 6.53
CA THR A 281 14.82 21.23 7.25
C THR A 281 14.24 19.85 7.53
N LEU A 282 14.80 18.82 6.89
CA LEU A 282 14.46 17.44 7.20
C LEU A 282 14.84 17.11 8.65
N GLY A 283 13.87 16.63 9.44
CA GLY A 283 14.08 16.36 10.87
C GLY A 283 14.06 17.60 11.76
N GLY A 284 13.48 18.71 11.31
CA GLY A 284 13.28 19.92 12.12
C GLY A 284 12.28 19.73 13.27
N GLU A 285 12.18 20.75 14.12
CA GLU A 285 11.21 20.82 15.23
C GLU A 285 9.80 21.24 14.73
N SER A 286 9.69 21.67 13.48
CA SER A 286 8.43 22.06 12.84
C SER A 286 8.45 21.69 11.36
N PRO A 287 7.31 21.30 10.76
CA PRO A 287 7.26 20.86 9.36
C PRO A 287 7.58 21.97 8.34
N MET A 288 7.60 23.24 8.76
CA MET A 288 7.95 24.39 7.90
C MET A 288 9.32 25.00 8.23
N GLN A 289 10.10 24.39 9.13
CA GLN A 289 11.36 24.98 9.59
C GLN A 289 12.31 25.23 8.40
N GLY A 290 12.73 26.48 8.24
CA GLY A 290 13.67 26.89 7.19
C GLY A 290 13.10 26.95 5.76
N GLY A 291 11.88 26.47 5.54
CA GLY A 291 11.29 26.40 4.20
C GLY A 291 10.54 27.65 3.76
N ALA A 292 10.20 27.70 2.48
CA ALA A 292 9.39 28.74 1.86
C ALA A 292 8.06 28.17 1.36
N LEU A 293 6.96 28.88 1.60
CA LEU A 293 5.64 28.53 1.06
C LEU A 293 5.69 28.58 -0.47
N ALA A 294 5.33 27.46 -1.10
CA ALA A 294 5.38 27.28 -2.55
C ALA A 294 3.99 27.17 -3.19
N ALA A 295 3.01 26.59 -2.48
CA ALA A 295 1.63 26.51 -2.95
C ALA A 295 0.63 26.46 -1.80
N THR A 296 -0.60 26.88 -2.09
CA THR A 296 -1.76 26.72 -1.22
C THR A 296 -2.94 26.20 -2.04
N LYS A 297 -3.71 25.28 -1.49
CA LYS A 297 -4.95 24.75 -2.06
C LYS A 297 -6.05 24.78 -1.00
N ILE A 298 -7.23 25.24 -1.38
CA ILE A 298 -8.41 25.28 -0.52
C ILE A 298 -9.51 24.46 -1.19
N GLY A 299 -10.26 23.70 -0.41
CA GLY A 299 -11.40 22.95 -0.93
C GLY A 299 -12.15 22.17 0.13
N THR A 300 -13.03 21.29 -0.35
CA THR A 300 -13.86 20.42 0.49
C THR A 300 -13.83 19.00 -0.04
N VAL A 301 -13.72 18.03 0.86
CA VAL A 301 -13.99 16.62 0.55
C VAL A 301 -15.35 16.24 1.15
N SER A 302 -16.24 15.70 0.32
CA SER A 302 -17.63 15.41 0.70
C SER A 302 -17.93 13.93 0.92
N HIS A 303 -16.91 13.07 0.91
CA HIS A 303 -17.05 11.62 1.11
C HIS A 303 -16.13 11.13 2.23
N TRP A 304 -16.58 10.08 2.92
CA TRP A 304 -15.79 9.37 3.93
C TRP A 304 -14.82 8.42 3.22
N GLY A 305 -13.54 8.43 3.58
CA GLY A 305 -12.52 7.55 3.00
C GLY A 305 -11.22 8.27 2.65
N TYR A 306 -10.78 8.15 1.40
CA TYR A 306 -9.53 8.72 0.92
C TYR A 306 -9.78 9.61 -0.29
N ALA A 307 -9.12 10.76 -0.34
CA ALA A 307 -9.18 11.69 -1.45
C ALA A 307 -7.77 12.06 -1.94
N THR A 308 -7.63 12.12 -3.26
CA THR A 308 -6.48 12.75 -3.93
C THR A 308 -6.87 14.15 -4.37
N ILE A 309 -6.09 15.14 -3.96
CA ILE A 309 -6.37 16.56 -4.13
C ILE A 309 -5.31 17.15 -5.05
N HIS A 310 -5.74 17.55 -6.24
CA HIS A 310 -4.88 18.24 -7.20
C HIS A 310 -4.56 19.65 -6.73
N LEU A 311 -3.28 19.98 -6.76
CA LEU A 311 -2.80 21.35 -6.60
C LEU A 311 -3.22 22.17 -7.83
N ASP A 312 -3.49 23.47 -7.64
CA ASP A 312 -3.88 24.35 -8.75
C ASP A 312 -2.77 24.53 -9.78
N ALA A 313 -1.52 24.44 -9.30
CA ALA A 313 -0.32 24.35 -10.12
C ALA A 313 0.65 23.35 -9.48
N PRO A 314 1.40 22.57 -10.29
CA PRO A 314 2.45 21.71 -9.78
C PRO A 314 3.55 22.54 -9.10
N VAL A 315 4.15 21.98 -8.05
CA VAL A 315 5.29 22.58 -7.33
C VAL A 315 6.56 21.89 -7.76
N ALA A 316 7.49 22.64 -8.35
CA ALA A 316 8.80 22.12 -8.70
C ALA A 316 9.60 21.76 -7.45
N LEU A 317 10.10 20.52 -7.41
CA LEU A 317 10.95 19.98 -6.38
C LEU A 317 12.32 19.70 -6.99
N ALA A 318 13.35 20.33 -6.44
CA ALA A 318 14.71 20.06 -6.86
C ALA A 318 15.16 18.70 -6.34
N ASP A 319 16.09 18.08 -7.05
CA ASP A 319 16.68 16.80 -6.68
C ASP A 319 17.12 16.75 -5.21
N HIS A 320 16.70 15.67 -4.53
CA HIS A 320 17.06 15.36 -3.15
C HIS A 320 16.80 16.47 -2.11
N THR A 321 15.87 17.39 -2.38
CA THR A 321 15.46 18.46 -1.46
C THR A 321 14.27 18.04 -0.60
N ALA A 322 14.19 18.60 0.60
CA ALA A 322 13.06 18.34 1.49
C ALA A 322 11.93 19.35 1.26
N PHE A 323 10.71 18.84 1.30
CA PHE A 323 9.48 19.62 1.20
C PHE A 323 8.47 19.09 2.21
N SER A 324 7.50 19.91 2.57
CA SER A 324 6.42 19.48 3.46
C SER A 324 5.05 19.81 2.90
N VAL A 325 4.10 18.97 3.27
CA VAL A 325 2.67 19.17 3.04
C VAL A 325 2.03 19.34 4.40
N VAL A 326 1.38 20.49 4.60
CA VAL A 326 0.63 20.83 5.81
C VAL A 326 -0.84 20.86 5.44
N VAL A 327 -1.67 20.16 6.21
CA VAL A 327 -3.13 20.17 6.07
C VAL A 327 -3.72 20.81 7.31
N GLU A 328 -4.71 21.69 7.10
CA GLU A 328 -5.50 22.31 8.15
C GLU A 328 -6.99 22.08 7.85
N ASN A 329 -7.75 21.60 8.83
CA ASN A 329 -9.21 21.61 8.78
C ASN A 329 -9.73 23.02 9.11
N THR A 330 -10.66 23.55 8.32
CA THR A 330 -11.18 24.91 8.52
C THR A 330 -12.66 25.01 8.85
N ASN A 331 -13.39 23.90 8.93
CA ASN A 331 -14.85 23.91 9.15
C ASN A 331 -15.31 23.19 10.41
N LYS A 332 -14.39 22.70 11.24
CA LYS A 332 -14.70 22.06 12.51
C LYS A 332 -14.04 22.81 13.64
N ASP A 333 -14.88 23.22 14.58
CA ASP A 333 -14.47 23.87 15.82
C ASP A 333 -14.07 22.85 16.91
N GLU A 334 -14.43 21.57 16.71
CA GLU A 334 -14.05 20.45 17.58
C GLU A 334 -12.78 19.76 17.05
N PRO A 335 -11.97 19.13 17.92
CA PRO A 335 -10.81 18.36 17.51
C PRO A 335 -11.19 17.24 16.52
N ILE A 336 -10.34 16.98 15.53
CA ILE A 336 -10.59 15.92 14.54
C ILE A 336 -9.83 14.64 14.88
N MET A 337 -10.40 13.50 14.45
CA MET A 337 -9.66 12.25 14.37
C MET A 337 -8.64 12.36 13.23
N LEU A 338 -7.36 12.16 13.56
CA LEU A 338 -6.29 12.05 12.57
C LEU A 338 -6.04 10.59 12.24
N MET A 339 -5.91 10.30 10.94
CA MET A 339 -5.48 8.99 10.50
C MET A 339 -3.96 8.85 10.59
N CYS A 340 -3.48 7.83 11.30
CA CYS A 340 -2.07 7.49 11.38
C CYS A 340 -1.85 5.99 11.16
N CYS A 341 -0.67 5.59 10.68
CA CYS A 341 -0.27 4.19 10.78
C CYS A 341 0.28 3.95 12.19
N HIS A 342 -0.30 3.00 12.91
CA HIS A 342 0.06 2.69 14.28
C HIS A 342 1.26 1.71 14.36
N GLY A 343 2.16 1.92 15.34
CA GLY A 343 3.26 1.02 15.66
C GLY A 343 3.11 0.30 17.00
N ASP A 344 3.17 -1.04 16.96
CA ASP A 344 3.35 -2.03 18.05
C ASP A 344 2.58 -1.77 19.37
N ASP A 345 1.31 -2.16 19.42
CA ASP A 345 0.48 -2.22 20.64
C ASP A 345 0.33 -3.63 21.22
N GLY A 346 1.08 -4.62 20.73
CA GLY A 346 0.87 -6.02 21.05
C GLY A 346 -0.42 -6.61 20.46
N GLY A 347 -1.07 -5.93 19.51
CA GLY A 347 -2.06 -6.50 18.61
C GLY A 347 -1.41 -7.45 17.59
N ASN A 348 -2.17 -8.45 17.11
CA ASN A 348 -1.63 -9.56 16.32
C ASN A 348 -1.07 -9.18 14.92
N TYR A 349 -1.21 -7.93 14.45
CA TYR A 349 -1.06 -7.60 13.03
C TYR A 349 -0.22 -6.37 12.64
N THR A 350 0.32 -5.59 13.59
CA THR A 350 0.88 -4.25 13.30
C THR A 350 2.27 -4.03 13.89
N THR A 351 3.30 -4.68 13.33
CA THR A 351 4.70 -4.32 13.62
C THR A 351 5.22 -3.34 12.58
N PHE A 352 5.18 -2.05 12.89
CA PHE A 352 5.85 -0.99 12.12
C PHE A 352 6.54 -0.02 13.08
N THR A 353 7.70 0.50 12.68
CA THR A 353 8.43 1.52 13.45
C THR A 353 8.20 2.87 12.80
N PRO A 354 7.51 3.82 13.48
CA PRO A 354 7.32 5.17 12.98
C PRO A 354 8.66 5.84 12.66
N VAL A 355 8.70 6.57 11.55
CA VAL A 355 9.90 7.31 11.15
C VAL A 355 9.97 8.63 11.93
N ALA A 356 11.03 8.79 12.71
CA ALA A 356 11.22 9.96 13.55
C ALA A 356 11.32 11.26 12.74
N ARG A 357 10.66 12.31 13.23
CA ARG A 357 10.71 13.68 12.71
C ARG A 357 10.40 13.75 11.22
N ARG A 358 9.31 13.09 10.83
CA ARG A 358 8.77 13.09 9.47
C ARG A 358 7.33 13.52 9.41
N THR A 359 6.58 13.35 10.48
CA THR A 359 5.17 13.67 10.52
C THR A 359 4.88 14.41 11.80
N TYR A 360 4.02 15.41 11.70
CA TYR A 360 3.76 16.32 12.79
C TYR A 360 2.27 16.54 12.92
N ALA A 361 1.83 16.76 14.15
CA ALA A 361 0.48 17.21 14.47
C ALA A 361 0.59 18.51 15.27
N LYS A 362 -0.39 19.38 15.13
CA LYS A 362 -0.41 20.65 15.85
C LYS A 362 -1.37 20.53 17.04
N CYS A 363 -0.81 20.46 18.24
CA CYS A 363 -1.53 20.35 19.51
C CYS A 363 -1.29 21.62 20.33
N ASP A 364 -2.33 22.27 20.84
CA ASP A 364 -2.23 23.56 21.56
C ASP A 364 -1.43 24.64 20.81
N GLY A 365 -1.52 24.62 19.47
CA GLY A 365 -0.79 25.55 18.61
C GLY A 365 0.70 25.22 18.40
N ILE A 366 1.21 24.14 19.00
CA ILE A 366 2.62 23.70 18.91
C ILE A 366 2.70 22.46 18.02
N TRP A 367 3.73 22.40 17.17
CA TRP A 367 4.01 21.21 16.36
C TRP A 367 4.69 20.14 17.20
N VAL A 368 4.14 18.94 17.20
CA VAL A 368 4.63 17.76 17.90
C VAL A 368 4.94 16.66 16.88
N ASP A 369 6.06 15.97 17.05
CA ASP A 369 6.44 14.81 16.23
C ASP A 369 5.59 13.59 16.62
N THR A 370 4.79 13.08 15.69
CA THR A 370 3.83 11.99 15.97
C THR A 370 4.49 10.63 16.24
N SER A 371 5.80 10.51 16.03
CA SER A 371 6.56 9.29 16.30
C SER A 371 7.09 9.18 17.73
N ASP A 372 7.16 10.29 18.47
CA ASP A 372 7.80 10.37 19.79
C ASP A 372 6.85 10.66 20.95
N THR A 373 5.55 10.51 20.72
CA THR A 373 4.50 10.82 21.70
C THR A 373 4.16 9.59 22.54
N ASP A 374 4.61 9.56 23.80
CA ASP A 374 4.04 8.69 24.85
C ASP A 374 2.79 9.30 25.51
N GLU A 375 2.39 10.50 25.09
CA GLU A 375 1.32 11.28 25.70
C GLU A 375 -0.08 10.97 25.14
N ILE A 376 -0.15 10.14 24.11
CA ILE A 376 -1.41 9.79 23.46
C ILE A 376 -1.91 8.50 24.05
N ILE A 377 -2.96 8.56 24.84
CA ILE A 377 -3.59 7.39 25.47
C ILE A 377 -4.87 7.07 24.70
N ASP A 378 -5.03 5.82 24.29
CA ASP A 378 -6.33 5.28 23.92
C ASP A 378 -7.26 5.35 25.14
N ASP A 379 -8.33 6.15 25.09
CA ASP A 379 -9.25 6.26 26.23
C ASP A 379 -10.00 4.95 26.55
N GLU A 380 -10.15 4.05 25.56
CA GLU A 380 -10.77 2.74 25.75
C GLU A 380 -9.78 1.70 26.28
N THR A 381 -8.52 1.72 25.82
CA THR A 381 -7.53 0.66 26.11
C THR A 381 -6.40 1.08 27.06
N GLY A 382 -6.21 2.36 27.30
CA GLY A 382 -5.15 2.93 28.14
C GLY A 382 -3.74 2.80 27.52
N LYS A 383 -3.61 2.43 26.25
CA LYS A 383 -2.33 2.22 25.56
C LYS A 383 -1.78 3.51 24.97
N THR A 384 -0.45 3.64 24.95
CA THR A 384 0.22 4.77 24.30
C THR A 384 0.38 4.54 22.80
N PHE A 385 0.11 5.56 21.99
CA PHE A 385 0.21 5.47 20.53
C PHE A 385 1.33 6.34 19.95
N ARG A 386 2.18 5.71 19.13
CA ARG A 386 3.17 6.36 18.25
C ARG A 386 2.90 5.97 16.81
N GLY A 387 3.01 6.92 15.87
CA GLY A 387 2.64 6.68 14.48
C GLY A 387 3.16 7.71 13.48
N ASN A 388 2.94 7.45 12.20
CA ASN A 388 3.10 8.46 11.16
C ASN A 388 1.74 8.81 10.56
N VAL A 389 1.54 10.08 10.27
CA VAL A 389 0.30 10.57 9.68
C VAL A 389 0.07 10.01 8.28
N CYS A 390 -1.17 9.62 7.96
CA CYS A 390 -1.59 9.13 6.66
C CYS A 390 -1.79 10.28 5.66
N LEU A 391 -0.66 10.83 5.22
CA LEU A 391 -0.58 11.89 4.22
C LEU A 391 0.38 11.44 3.12
N LYS A 392 -0.04 11.61 1.86
CA LYS A 392 0.74 11.25 0.68
C LYS A 392 0.99 12.44 -0.22
N ALA A 393 2.11 12.39 -0.92
CA ALA A 393 2.50 13.35 -1.96
C ALA A 393 2.71 12.62 -3.28
N TYR A 394 2.02 13.06 -4.34
CA TYR A 394 2.08 12.48 -5.66
C TYR A 394 2.84 13.39 -6.61
N THR A 395 3.93 12.86 -7.18
CA THR A 395 4.80 13.62 -8.07
C THR A 395 4.82 13.02 -9.47
N ARG A 396 5.17 13.86 -10.44
CA ARG A 396 5.43 13.47 -11.83
C ARG A 396 6.85 13.86 -12.24
N SER A 397 7.44 13.06 -13.13
CA SER A 397 8.75 13.35 -13.70
C SER A 397 8.70 14.58 -14.60
N THR A 398 9.74 15.41 -14.55
CA THR A 398 9.90 16.58 -15.42
C THR A 398 10.62 16.26 -16.74
N ALA A 399 11.09 15.02 -16.93
CA ALA A 399 11.73 14.57 -18.16
C ALA A 399 10.72 13.92 -19.13
N ALA A 400 10.67 14.41 -20.38
CA ALA A 400 9.80 13.85 -21.42
C ALA A 400 10.18 12.38 -21.77
N ALA A 401 9.19 11.51 -21.87
CA ALA A 401 9.38 10.12 -22.28
C ALA A 401 9.87 10.03 -23.75
N PRO A 402 10.92 9.25 -24.08
CA PRO A 402 11.33 9.02 -25.46
C PRO A 402 10.44 7.96 -26.14
N SER A 403 10.15 8.17 -27.44
CA SER A 403 9.32 7.32 -28.29
C SER A 403 10.05 6.03 -28.72
N ASP A 404 9.34 4.89 -28.62
CA ASP A 404 9.81 3.55 -29.02
C ASP A 404 9.92 3.37 -30.54
N ASP A 405 11.13 3.06 -31.01
CA ASP A 405 11.37 2.35 -32.28
C ASP A 405 12.55 1.39 -32.04
N THR A 406 12.32 0.07 -32.07
CA THR A 406 13.39 -0.95 -31.99
C THR A 406 13.13 -2.13 -32.93
N PRO A 407 14.21 -2.79 -33.40
CA PRO A 407 14.11 -4.22 -33.71
C PRO A 407 15.31 -5.07 -33.23
N GLY A 408 15.03 -6.08 -32.38
CA GLY A 408 15.28 -7.52 -32.66
C GLY A 408 16.53 -8.27 -32.14
N GLY A 409 16.27 -9.36 -31.36
CA GLY A 409 17.09 -10.60 -31.20
C GLY A 409 17.93 -10.70 -29.90
N GLY A 410 18.20 -11.83 -29.21
CA GLY A 410 17.96 -13.28 -29.36
C GLY A 410 18.95 -14.09 -28.49
N ASP A 411 18.43 -14.80 -27.48
CA ASP A 411 18.82 -16.03 -26.71
C ASP A 411 20.26 -16.48 -26.24
N SER A 412 20.25 -17.08 -25.03
CA SER A 412 21.03 -18.22 -24.44
C SER A 412 22.36 -18.04 -23.64
N GLY A 413 22.39 -18.56 -22.40
CA GLY A 413 23.61 -18.99 -21.67
C GLY A 413 23.70 -18.64 -20.16
N GLY A 414 23.67 -19.63 -19.26
CA GLY A 414 23.64 -19.45 -17.80
C GLY A 414 24.90 -18.82 -17.18
N ASN A 415 24.69 -17.72 -16.43
CA ASN A 415 25.62 -17.05 -15.51
C ASN A 415 24.81 -16.51 -14.33
N MET A 416 25.34 -16.51 -13.10
CA MET A 416 24.76 -15.68 -12.04
C MET A 416 25.16 -14.22 -12.30
N MET A 417 24.16 -13.37 -12.53
CA MET A 417 24.30 -11.96 -12.86
C MET A 417 23.87 -11.15 -11.64
N MET A 418 24.74 -10.27 -11.15
CA MET A 418 24.36 -9.20 -10.21
C MET A 418 24.39 -7.88 -10.98
N TRP A 419 23.26 -7.15 -10.95
CA TRP A 419 23.09 -5.87 -11.63
C TRP A 419 23.24 -4.74 -10.61
N LEU A 420 24.06 -3.74 -10.94
CA LEU A 420 24.21 -2.52 -10.15
C LEU A 420 24.02 -1.32 -11.07
N HIS A 421 23.08 -0.46 -10.70
CA HIS A 421 22.77 0.79 -11.40
C HIS A 421 23.43 1.97 -10.67
N ASN A 422 23.93 2.93 -11.44
CA ASN A 422 24.56 4.14 -10.93
C ASN A 422 24.44 5.24 -11.99
N GLU A 423 23.82 6.37 -11.64
CA GLU A 423 24.04 7.65 -12.31
C GLU A 423 24.92 8.51 -11.38
N TYR A 424 26.13 8.84 -11.86
CA TYR A 424 27.16 9.52 -11.07
C TYR A 424 27.16 11.02 -11.33
N ASP A 425 27.12 11.72 -10.20
CA ASP A 425 27.41 13.12 -9.89
C ASP A 425 28.93 13.44 -9.88
N THR A 426 29.33 14.65 -10.24
CA THR A 426 30.64 15.26 -9.89
C THR A 426 30.46 16.79 -9.90
N ASP A 427 30.60 17.56 -8.81
CA ASP A 427 31.68 17.53 -7.81
C ASP A 427 31.24 17.93 -6.37
N LEU A 428 31.26 16.92 -5.48
CA LEU A 428 32.03 16.78 -4.22
C LEU A 428 31.94 17.84 -3.09
N SER A 429 31.39 17.42 -1.94
CA SER A 429 32.21 16.88 -0.83
C SER A 429 31.36 16.41 0.37
N TYR A 430 31.72 15.22 0.89
CA TYR A 430 31.19 14.49 2.06
C TYR A 430 29.99 13.53 1.85
N ALA A 431 30.38 12.32 1.42
CA ALA A 431 29.82 10.99 1.71
C ALA A 431 28.34 10.71 1.36
N THR A 432 28.18 10.36 0.08
CA THR A 432 27.07 9.67 -0.57
C THR A 432 26.79 8.29 0.04
N SER A 433 25.57 8.07 0.52
CA SER A 433 25.02 6.74 0.84
C SER A 433 24.61 6.01 -0.44
N TRP A 434 25.07 4.76 -0.61
CA TRP A 434 24.63 3.85 -1.67
C TRP A 434 23.63 2.86 -1.09
N THR A 435 22.44 2.71 -1.69
CA THR A 435 21.47 1.67 -1.30
C THR A 435 21.52 0.53 -2.32
N PHE A 436 21.99 -0.65 -1.89
CA PHE A 436 21.94 -1.87 -2.68
C PHE A 436 20.59 -2.57 -2.48
N GLY A 437 19.87 -2.80 -3.58
CA GLY A 437 18.82 -3.81 -3.67
C GLY A 437 19.43 -5.12 -4.17
N ALA A 438 19.86 -5.99 -3.26
CA ALA A 438 20.24 -7.37 -3.59
C ALA A 438 19.42 -8.35 -2.75
N TYR A 439 18.62 -9.16 -3.43
CA TYR A 439 18.01 -10.38 -2.94
C TYR A 439 19.07 -11.30 -2.31
N ALA A 440 19.15 -11.34 -0.99
CA ALA A 440 19.96 -12.30 -0.26
C ALA A 440 19.16 -13.60 0.03
N ASN A 441 18.66 -14.27 -1.01
CA ASN A 441 17.97 -15.56 -0.86
C ASN A 441 18.54 -16.72 -1.71
N LEU A 442 19.71 -16.56 -2.32
CA LEU A 442 20.35 -17.62 -3.12
C LEU A 442 21.58 -18.27 -2.48
N VAL A 443 21.69 -18.23 -1.15
CA VAL A 443 22.81 -18.88 -0.47
C VAL A 443 22.30 -19.72 0.69
N GLY A 444 22.05 -21.01 0.44
CA GLY A 444 21.81 -21.99 1.50
C GLY A 444 22.96 -21.98 2.53
N ALA A 445 22.70 -22.51 3.73
CA ALA A 445 23.60 -22.41 4.90
C ALA A 445 25.10 -22.61 4.60
N ASN A 446 25.44 -23.52 3.68
CA ASN A 446 26.82 -23.82 3.28
C ASN A 446 27.54 -22.69 2.53
N GLY A 447 26.83 -21.82 1.80
CA GLY A 447 27.45 -20.72 1.07
C GLY A 447 27.67 -19.48 1.94
N ARG A 448 26.89 -19.30 3.02
CA ARG A 448 27.18 -18.31 4.07
C ARG A 448 28.49 -18.66 4.78
N THR A 449 28.73 -19.94 5.04
CA THR A 449 29.97 -20.45 5.66
C THR A 449 31.20 -20.29 4.74
N LEU A 450 31.04 -20.47 3.42
CA LEU A 450 32.13 -20.26 2.45
C LEU A 450 32.52 -18.79 2.30
N PHE A 451 31.55 -17.87 2.25
CA PHE A 451 31.82 -16.43 2.16
C PHE A 451 32.40 -15.87 3.47
N ALA A 452 31.93 -16.34 4.62
CA ALA A 452 32.47 -16.04 5.94
C ALA A 452 33.92 -16.51 6.12
N SER A 453 34.32 -17.63 5.48
CA SER A 453 35.67 -18.17 5.58
C SER A 453 36.76 -17.32 4.90
N TRP A 454 36.37 -16.30 4.11
CA TRP A 454 37.27 -15.35 3.46
C TRP A 454 37.52 -14.06 4.27
N LEU A 455 36.88 -13.95 5.44
CA LEU A 455 36.97 -12.79 6.34
C LEU A 455 37.82 -13.13 7.56
N ALA A 456 39.03 -12.59 7.62
CA ALA A 456 39.90 -12.81 8.78
C ALA A 456 39.31 -12.12 10.03
N GLY A 457 39.00 -12.89 11.07
CA GLY A 457 38.48 -12.39 12.35
C GLY A 457 36.95 -12.44 12.52
N PHE A 458 36.22 -13.09 11.62
CA PHE A 458 34.77 -13.30 11.72
C PHE A 458 34.43 -14.56 12.54
N ASP A 459 33.58 -14.45 13.56
CA ASP A 459 33.06 -15.59 14.33
C ASP A 459 31.53 -15.72 14.15
N PRO A 460 31.02 -16.71 13.41
CA PRO A 460 29.58 -16.89 13.19
C PRO A 460 28.78 -17.23 14.46
N ALA A 461 29.44 -17.52 15.59
CA ALA A 461 28.80 -17.71 16.88
C ALA A 461 28.69 -16.39 17.69
N ASP A 462 29.31 -15.29 17.25
CA ASP A 462 29.17 -13.96 17.85
C ASP A 462 27.86 -13.28 17.36
N PRO A 463 26.92 -12.92 18.25
CA PRO A 463 25.66 -12.27 17.88
C PRO A 463 25.83 -10.95 17.12
N GLU A 464 26.92 -10.21 17.33
CA GLU A 464 27.18 -8.94 16.62
C GLU A 464 27.62 -9.15 15.16
N ASP A 465 28.20 -10.31 14.83
CA ASP A 465 28.65 -10.69 13.48
C ASP A 465 27.54 -11.40 12.67
N SER A 466 26.44 -11.80 13.32
CA SER A 466 25.38 -12.64 12.72
C SER A 466 24.40 -11.89 11.78
N ASP A 467 24.44 -10.56 11.75
CA ASP A 467 23.50 -9.72 10.99
C ASP A 467 24.18 -8.44 10.42
N LEU A 468 25.06 -8.63 9.43
CA LEU A 468 25.89 -7.58 8.82
C LEU A 468 25.22 -6.93 7.60
N GLN A 469 25.19 -5.59 7.55
CA GLN A 469 24.92 -4.83 6.33
C GLN A 469 26.23 -4.31 5.72
N ILE A 470 26.41 -4.45 4.40
CA ILE A 470 27.55 -3.87 3.68
C ILE A 470 27.32 -2.36 3.58
N THR A 471 28.22 -1.59 4.17
CA THR A 471 28.13 -0.12 4.26
C THR A 471 29.06 0.59 3.30
N GLY A 472 29.96 -0.13 2.63
CA GLY A 472 30.79 0.46 1.58
C GLY A 472 31.74 -0.53 0.90
N PHE A 473 32.27 -0.09 -0.23
CA PHE A 473 33.36 -0.75 -0.95
C PHE A 473 34.48 0.26 -1.17
N SER A 474 35.73 -0.16 -1.00
CA SER A 474 36.91 0.65 -1.32
C SER A 474 38.04 -0.22 -1.85
N ILE A 475 39.06 0.38 -2.43
CA ILE A 475 40.30 -0.32 -2.82
C ILE A 475 41.44 0.42 -2.14
N SER A 476 42.18 -0.27 -1.27
CA SER A 476 43.34 0.28 -0.57
C SER A 476 44.57 -0.51 -0.97
N ASN A 477 45.60 0.17 -1.49
CA ASN A 477 46.85 -0.44 -1.97
C ASN A 477 46.65 -1.60 -2.97
N GLY A 478 45.66 -1.47 -3.87
CA GLY A 478 45.38 -2.48 -4.91
C GLY A 478 44.58 -3.69 -4.41
N VAL A 479 44.18 -3.70 -3.14
CA VAL A 479 43.37 -4.77 -2.54
C VAL A 479 41.95 -4.26 -2.30
N PRO A 480 40.92 -4.93 -2.85
CA PRO A 480 39.52 -4.62 -2.55
C PRO A 480 39.21 -4.80 -1.06
N GLN A 481 38.50 -3.83 -0.49
CA GLN A 481 38.01 -3.83 0.88
C GLN A 481 36.50 -3.60 0.88
N ILE A 482 35.78 -4.41 1.66
CA ILE A 482 34.34 -4.26 1.88
C ILE A 482 34.15 -3.85 3.34
N SER A 483 33.40 -2.79 3.57
CA SER A 483 33.06 -2.29 4.90
C SER A 483 31.65 -2.75 5.28
N TRP A 484 31.46 -3.09 6.55
CA TRP A 484 30.20 -3.56 7.12
C TRP A 484 29.89 -2.78 8.39
N SER A 485 28.63 -2.76 8.81
CA SER A 485 28.23 -2.32 10.16
C SER A 485 27.28 -3.33 10.78
N PRO A 486 27.49 -3.73 12.05
CA PRO A 486 26.43 -4.33 12.86
C PRO A 486 25.31 -3.31 13.08
N ARG A 487 24.07 -3.79 13.24
CA ARG A 487 22.91 -2.93 13.57
C ARG A 487 22.97 -2.29 14.96
N LEU A 488 23.88 -2.74 15.84
CA LEU A 488 24.03 -2.25 17.21
C LEU A 488 25.52 -1.97 17.50
N GLY A 489 25.95 -0.71 17.46
CA GLY A 489 27.27 -0.28 17.95
C GLY A 489 28.35 0.03 16.90
N THR A 490 29.47 0.56 17.39
CA THR A 490 30.58 1.22 16.65
C THR A 490 31.16 0.42 15.47
N ASN A 491 31.39 1.11 14.34
CA ASN A 491 31.98 0.59 13.10
C ASN A 491 33.23 -0.30 13.30
N ARG A 492 33.25 -1.49 12.68
CA ARG A 492 34.44 -2.35 12.51
C ARG A 492 34.73 -2.57 11.01
N THR A 493 36.00 -2.79 10.65
CA THR A 493 36.42 -3.05 9.26
C THR A 493 37.10 -4.41 9.17
N TYR A 494 36.70 -5.24 8.20
CA TYR A 494 37.29 -6.58 7.99
C TYR A 494 37.95 -6.62 6.60
N THR A 495 39.07 -7.31 6.48
CA THR A 495 39.84 -7.41 5.23
C THR A 495 39.60 -8.79 4.59
N VAL A 496 39.26 -8.80 3.29
CA VAL A 496 39.09 -10.03 2.51
C VAL A 496 40.48 -10.51 2.07
N TYR A 497 40.87 -11.74 2.44
CA TYR A 497 42.10 -12.37 1.97
C TYR A 497 41.80 -13.66 1.20
N GLY A 498 42.59 -13.95 0.16
CA GLY A 498 42.66 -15.29 -0.44
C GLY A 498 41.98 -15.51 -1.79
N ALA A 499 41.60 -14.47 -2.54
CA ALA A 499 41.27 -14.62 -3.96
C ALA A 499 42.53 -14.40 -4.80
N GLU A 500 43.08 -15.47 -5.37
CA GLU A 500 44.32 -15.40 -6.16
C GLU A 500 44.15 -14.60 -7.47
N ASP A 501 42.91 -14.41 -7.96
CA ASP A 501 42.59 -13.50 -9.06
C ASP A 501 41.21 -12.83 -8.86
N LEU A 502 41.21 -11.61 -8.33
CA LEU A 502 40.08 -10.68 -8.40
C LEU A 502 40.28 -9.78 -9.63
N SER A 503 39.54 -10.05 -10.71
CA SER A 503 39.52 -9.15 -11.87
C SER A 503 38.23 -8.33 -11.87
N CYS A 504 38.40 -7.00 -11.83
CA CYS A 504 37.33 -6.03 -12.04
C CYS A 504 37.51 -5.43 -13.44
N GLU A 505 36.51 -5.56 -14.29
CA GLU A 505 36.54 -5.04 -15.67
C GLU A 505 35.31 -4.17 -15.91
N TRP A 506 35.55 -2.97 -16.42
CA TRP A 506 34.49 -2.16 -17.03
C TRP A 506 34.25 -2.69 -18.45
N ARG A 507 33.02 -3.10 -18.75
CA ARG A 507 32.60 -3.37 -20.13
C ARG A 507 31.53 -2.38 -20.56
N GLU A 508 31.78 -1.76 -21.70
CA GLU A 508 30.72 -1.21 -22.54
C GLU A 508 30.04 -2.38 -23.22
N VAL A 509 28.75 -2.56 -22.96
CA VAL A 509 27.92 -3.53 -23.67
C VAL A 509 26.92 -2.72 -24.48
N ASP A 510 27.05 -2.76 -25.79
CA ASP A 510 26.06 -2.19 -26.69
C ASP A 510 24.86 -3.15 -26.72
N LEU A 511 23.86 -2.85 -25.88
CA LEU A 511 22.66 -3.67 -25.69
C LEU A 511 21.50 -3.23 -26.59
N SER A 512 21.73 -2.41 -27.62
CA SER A 512 20.64 -1.79 -28.42
C SER A 512 19.56 -1.09 -27.57
N LEU A 513 19.90 -0.71 -26.34
CA LEU A 513 19.13 0.24 -25.52
C LEU A 513 19.67 1.63 -25.83
N SER A 514 18.77 2.61 -25.91
CA SER A 514 19.01 3.99 -26.38
C SER A 514 19.99 4.83 -25.54
N THR A 515 20.73 4.22 -24.63
CA THR A 515 21.79 4.87 -23.85
C THR A 515 22.95 3.89 -23.64
N PRO A 516 24.23 4.26 -23.88
CA PRO A 516 25.35 3.40 -23.56
C PRO A 516 25.49 3.24 -22.03
N CYS A 517 25.24 2.04 -21.52
CA CYS A 517 25.45 1.70 -20.12
C CYS A 517 26.87 1.16 -19.89
N ARG A 518 27.56 1.63 -18.84
CA ARG A 518 28.79 1.03 -18.33
C ARG A 518 28.46 0.09 -17.18
N PHE A 519 28.85 -1.17 -17.33
CA PHE A 519 28.62 -2.19 -16.30
C PHE A 519 29.91 -2.47 -15.53
N PHE A 520 29.77 -2.63 -14.20
CA PHE A 520 30.85 -3.09 -13.34
C PHE A 520 30.71 -4.60 -13.10
N LYS A 521 31.65 -5.39 -13.63
CA LYS A 521 31.65 -6.84 -13.48
C LYS A 521 32.71 -7.25 -12.46
N ILE A 522 32.29 -7.89 -11.36
CA ILE A 522 33.18 -8.60 -10.45
C ILE A 522 33.18 -10.06 -10.87
N ARG A 523 34.34 -10.57 -11.30
CA ARG A 523 34.52 -12.00 -11.54
C ARG A 523 35.36 -12.58 -10.40
N VAL A 524 34.77 -13.50 -9.66
CA VAL A 524 35.49 -14.32 -8.69
C VAL A 524 35.62 -15.71 -9.31
N SER A 525 36.79 -16.02 -9.86
CA SER A 525 37.13 -17.38 -10.24
C SER A 525 37.85 -18.05 -9.08
N ARG A 526 37.63 -19.35 -8.93
CA ARG A 526 38.44 -20.20 -8.06
C ARG A 526 39.59 -20.80 -8.84
#